data_AF-A0A7C7R1N5-F1
#
_entry.id   AF-A0A7C7R1N5-F1
#
_cell.length_a   1.000
_cell.length_b   1.000
_cell.length_c   1.000
_cell.angle_alpha   90.00
_cell.angle_beta   90.00
_cell.angle_gamma   90.00
#
_symmetry.space_group_name_H-M   'P 1'
#
loop_
_entity.id
_entity.type
_entity.pdbx_description
1 polymer ?
#
loop_
_entity_poly.entity_id
_entity_poly.type
_entity_poly.pdbx_seq_one_letter_code
_entity_poly.pdbx_strand_id
1 'polypeptide(L)'
;AAALGYGQRSAEYFQQGQSLRGDSVAEQYLVGRLYFRLGAIYSIGKTDHKAAIEWFEKALAVFDQLGEKLPGREKGRLGETFVSMAVSYWDMDQKERALQLTQRGVQLLEEAVRAGLADRQALEVPYSNLATMHRELGHADEAQRFLELATRPQATQTK
;
A
#
# COMPACT_ATOMS: atom_id res chain seq x y z
N ALA A 1 -0.29 -9.06 21.45
CA ALA A 1 1.07 -9.30 21.98
C ALA A 1 1.80 -10.43 21.23
N ALA A 2 1.27 -11.66 21.18
CA ALA A 2 1.95 -12.80 20.55
C ALA A 2 2.23 -12.65 19.04
N ALA A 3 1.25 -12.18 18.24
CA ALA A 3 1.41 -12.00 16.80
C ALA A 3 2.55 -11.03 16.42
N LEU A 4 2.73 -9.96 17.19
CA LEU A 4 3.83 -9.01 17.00
C LEU A 4 5.19 -9.67 17.27
N GLY A 5 5.30 -10.39 18.40
CA GLY A 5 6.54 -11.08 18.76
C GLY A 5 6.94 -12.16 17.74
N TYR A 6 5.97 -12.95 17.25
CA TYR A 6 6.24 -13.93 16.19
C TYR A 6 6.61 -13.27 14.86
N GLY A 7 5.95 -12.16 14.49
CA GLY A 7 6.28 -11.42 13.28
C GLY A 7 7.69 -10.82 13.33
N GLN A 8 8.09 -10.24 14.46
CA GLN A 8 9.44 -9.68 14.65
C GLN A 8 10.52 -10.75 14.56
N ARG A 9 10.34 -11.88 15.26
CA ARG A 9 11.28 -13.02 15.15
C ARG A 9 11.36 -13.56 13.73
N SER A 10 10.22 -13.66 13.04
CA SER A 10 10.21 -14.07 11.63
C SER A 10 11.02 -13.11 10.77
N ALA A 11 10.87 -11.79 10.96
CA ALA A 11 11.65 -10.77 10.26
C ALA A 11 13.16 -10.92 10.54
N GLU A 12 13.55 -11.15 11.79
CA GLU A 12 14.95 -11.39 12.17
C GLU A 12 15.53 -12.63 11.48
N TYR A 13 14.80 -13.76 11.49
CA TYR A 13 15.23 -14.97 10.80
C TYR A 13 15.37 -14.76 9.29
N PHE A 14 14.49 -13.98 8.67
CA PHE A 14 14.61 -13.63 7.26
C PHE A 14 15.84 -12.77 6.97
N GLN A 15 16.15 -11.77 7.82
CA GLN A 15 17.36 -10.96 7.66
C GLN A 15 18.64 -11.80 7.79
N GLN A 16 18.68 -12.74 8.74
CA GLN A 16 19.82 -13.64 8.93
C GLN A 16 19.96 -14.66 7.78
N GLY A 17 18.85 -15.17 7.25
CA GLY A 17 18.83 -16.18 6.19
C GLY A 17 19.03 -15.63 4.77
N GLN A 18 18.97 -14.31 4.56
CA GLN A 18 19.17 -13.69 3.24
C GLN A 18 20.57 -13.94 2.66
N SER A 19 21.59 -14.21 3.49
CA SER A 19 22.93 -14.58 3.03
C SER A 19 23.02 -16.00 2.46
N LEU A 20 21.95 -16.80 2.55
CA LEU A 20 21.95 -18.24 2.27
C LEU A 20 20.95 -18.70 1.18
N ARG A 21 20.13 -17.81 0.59
CA ARG A 21 19.05 -18.22 -0.35
C ARG A 21 19.24 -17.69 -1.77
N GLY A 22 18.76 -18.50 -2.73
CA GLY A 22 18.50 -18.06 -4.10
C GLY A 22 17.21 -17.23 -4.17
N ASP A 23 17.31 -16.05 -4.76
CA ASP A 23 16.31 -14.97 -4.73
C ASP A 23 15.05 -15.25 -5.57
N SER A 24 14.06 -15.96 -5.01
CA SER A 24 12.76 -16.02 -5.67
C SER A 24 11.94 -14.75 -5.41
N VAL A 25 11.36 -14.20 -6.48
CA VAL A 25 10.44 -13.05 -6.43
C VAL A 25 9.29 -13.28 -5.45
N ALA A 26 8.80 -14.51 -5.37
CA ALA A 26 7.70 -14.88 -4.46
C ALA A 26 8.12 -14.82 -2.99
N GLU A 27 9.31 -15.32 -2.62
CA GLU A 27 9.80 -15.26 -1.24
C GLU A 27 10.07 -13.83 -0.80
N GLN A 28 10.73 -13.04 -1.65
CA GLN A 28 10.97 -11.62 -1.39
C GLN A 28 9.64 -10.87 -1.21
N TYR A 29 8.63 -11.14 -2.05
CA TYR A 29 7.30 -10.56 -1.90
C TYR A 29 6.65 -10.88 -0.54
N LEU A 30 6.79 -12.13 -0.08
CA LEU A 30 6.28 -12.54 1.24
C LEU A 30 7.00 -11.82 2.39
N VAL A 31 8.30 -11.55 2.25
CA VAL A 31 9.07 -10.75 3.24
C VAL A 31 8.57 -9.30 3.27
N GLY A 32 8.39 -8.66 2.11
CA GLY A 32 7.82 -7.30 2.05
C GLY A 32 6.43 -7.22 2.69
N ARG A 33 5.58 -8.23 2.40
CA ARG A 33 4.25 -8.39 3.02
C ARG A 33 4.31 -8.56 4.55
N LEU A 34 5.31 -9.28 5.07
CA LEU A 34 5.50 -9.44 6.52
C LEU A 34 5.85 -8.10 7.16
N TYR A 35 6.79 -7.35 6.59
CA TYR A 35 7.14 -6.01 7.07
C TYR A 35 5.93 -5.06 7.05
N PHE A 36 5.14 -5.07 5.97
CA PHE A 36 3.89 -4.31 5.92
C PHE A 36 2.94 -4.69 7.07
N ARG A 37 2.74 -5.98 7.33
CA ARG A 37 1.84 -6.43 8.42
C ARG A 37 2.33 -6.00 9.79
N LEU A 38 3.64 -6.00 10.02
CA LEU A 38 4.23 -5.46 11.25
C LEU A 38 3.93 -3.97 11.38
N GLY A 39 4.14 -3.19 10.32
CA GLY A 39 3.80 -1.77 10.31
C GLY A 39 2.31 -1.52 10.59
N ALA A 40 1.41 -2.29 9.96
CA ALA A 40 -0.04 -2.19 10.19
C ALA A 40 -0.44 -2.51 11.64
N ILE A 41 0.24 -3.45 12.30
CA ILE A 41 0.00 -3.74 13.73
C ILE A 41 0.41 -2.55 14.60
N TYR A 42 1.49 -1.85 14.26
CA TYR A 42 1.90 -0.63 14.98
C TYR A 42 0.94 0.53 14.72
N SER A 43 0.58 0.81 13.47
CA SER A 43 -0.30 1.93 13.13
C SER A 43 -1.73 1.74 13.65
N ILE A 44 -2.35 0.60 13.38
CA ILE A 44 -3.77 0.37 13.73
C ILE A 44 -3.88 -0.16 15.16
N GLY A 45 -3.05 -1.14 15.51
CA GLY A 45 -3.18 -1.84 16.79
C GLY A 45 -2.58 -1.09 17.98
N LYS A 46 -1.64 -0.18 17.73
CA LYS A 46 -0.96 0.61 18.78
C LYS A 46 -1.01 2.11 18.56
N THR A 47 -1.61 2.60 17.46
CA THR A 47 -1.60 4.03 17.09
C THR A 47 -0.21 4.63 17.07
N ASP A 48 0.81 3.82 16.78
CA ASP A 48 2.22 4.21 16.75
C ASP A 48 2.68 4.28 15.28
N HIS A 49 2.37 5.42 14.65
CA HIS A 49 2.69 5.65 13.25
C HIS A 49 4.20 5.80 12.99
N LYS A 50 4.96 6.27 13.98
CA LYS A 50 6.42 6.37 13.88
C LYS A 50 7.03 4.97 13.75
N ALA A 51 6.69 4.05 14.65
CA ALA A 51 7.17 2.67 14.55
C ALA A 51 6.62 1.96 13.31
N ALA A 52 5.39 2.27 12.88
CA ALA A 52 4.83 1.73 11.66
C ALA A 52 5.67 2.10 10.43
N ILE A 53 6.08 3.37 10.31
CA ILE A 53 6.92 3.85 9.21
C ILE A 53 8.26 3.11 9.14
N GLU A 54 8.90 2.80 10.28
CA GLU A 54 10.15 2.01 10.27
C GLU A 54 9.99 0.63 9.62
N TRP A 55 8.83 -0.01 9.81
CA TRP A 55 8.51 -1.28 9.15
C TRP A 55 8.07 -1.08 7.70
N PHE A 56 7.32 -0.01 7.41
CA PHE A 56 6.91 0.31 6.05
C PHE A 56 8.10 0.62 5.14
N GLU A 57 9.12 1.35 5.61
CA GLU A 57 10.34 1.58 4.82
C GLU A 57 11.06 0.28 4.45
N LYS A 58 11.11 -0.70 5.37
CA LYS A 58 11.64 -2.04 5.05
C LYS A 58 10.79 -2.76 3.99
N ALA A 59 9.47 -2.62 4.05
CA ALA A 59 8.56 -3.19 3.06
C ALA A 59 8.73 -2.51 1.69
N LEU A 60 8.80 -1.18 1.66
CA LEU A 60 9.01 -0.38 0.45
C LEU A 60 10.31 -0.76 -0.26
N ALA A 61 11.41 -0.89 0.49
CA ALA A 61 12.69 -1.32 -0.08
C ALA A 61 12.60 -2.67 -0.82
N VAL A 62 11.84 -3.61 -0.28
CA VAL A 62 11.59 -4.91 -0.93
C VAL A 62 10.69 -4.74 -2.16
N PHE A 63 9.57 -4.01 -2.04
CA PHE A 63 8.63 -3.85 -3.13
C PHE A 63 9.22 -3.09 -4.33
N ASP A 64 10.11 -2.13 -4.09
CA ASP A 64 10.83 -1.39 -5.13
C ASP A 64 11.78 -2.29 -5.93
N GLN A 65 12.40 -3.29 -5.31
CA GLN A 65 13.26 -4.27 -6.00
C GLN A 65 12.46 -5.28 -6.84
N LEU A 66 11.23 -5.56 -6.44
CA LEU A 66 10.34 -6.50 -7.14
C LEU A 66 9.72 -5.85 -8.37
N GLY A 67 9.24 -4.60 -8.25
CA GLY A 67 8.73 -3.80 -9.35
C GLY A 67 7.86 -4.59 -10.34
N GLU A 68 8.27 -4.60 -11.60
CA GLU A 68 7.57 -5.23 -12.72
C GLU A 68 7.56 -6.77 -12.69
N LYS A 69 8.37 -7.40 -11.83
CA LYS A 69 8.48 -8.88 -11.75
C LYS A 69 7.26 -9.53 -11.10
N LEU A 70 6.41 -8.75 -10.43
CA LEU A 70 5.20 -9.27 -9.78
C LEU A 70 4.10 -9.53 -10.81
N PRO A 71 3.37 -10.65 -10.70
CA PRO A 71 2.20 -10.89 -11.55
C PRO A 71 1.11 -9.86 -11.24
N GLY A 72 0.28 -9.53 -12.23
CA GLY A 72 -0.69 -8.42 -12.16
C GLY A 72 -1.62 -8.45 -10.93
N ARG A 73 -2.05 -9.64 -10.49
CA ARG A 73 -2.88 -9.78 -9.28
C ARG A 73 -2.17 -9.32 -8.00
N GLU A 74 -0.86 -9.56 -7.90
CA GLU A 74 -0.07 -9.14 -6.74
C GLU A 74 0.31 -7.67 -6.83
N LYS A 75 0.41 -7.11 -8.04
CA LYS A 75 0.53 -5.66 -8.26
C LYS A 75 -0.71 -4.91 -7.75
N GLY A 76 -1.92 -5.41 -8.02
CA GLY A 76 -3.15 -4.82 -7.48
C GLY A 76 -3.17 -4.78 -5.95
N ARG A 77 -2.82 -5.90 -5.29
CA ARG A 77 -2.68 -5.97 -3.83
C ARG A 77 -1.56 -5.08 -3.28
N LEU A 78 -0.48 -4.91 -4.03
CA LEU A 78 0.57 -3.97 -3.70
C LEU A 78 0.04 -2.52 -3.74
N GLY A 79 -0.89 -2.22 -4.63
CA GLY A 79 -1.59 -0.94 -4.67
C GLY A 79 -2.33 -0.63 -3.37
N GLU A 80 -3.14 -1.56 -2.86
CA GLU A 80 -3.81 -1.44 -1.56
C GLU A 80 -2.80 -1.25 -0.41
N THR A 81 -1.68 -1.95 -0.49
CA THR A 81 -0.60 -1.89 0.49
C THR A 81 0.00 -0.47 0.56
N PHE A 82 0.30 0.17 -0.58
CA PHE A 82 0.81 1.53 -0.61
C PHE A 82 -0.19 2.56 -0.10
N VAL A 83 -1.48 2.43 -0.46
CA VAL A 83 -2.55 3.31 0.05
C VAL A 83 -2.67 3.18 1.57
N SER A 84 -2.56 1.96 2.12
CA SER A 84 -2.59 1.73 3.56
C SER A 84 -1.38 2.32 4.29
N MET A 85 -0.17 2.18 3.72
CA MET A 85 1.04 2.78 4.29
C MET A 85 0.93 4.31 4.35
N ALA A 86 0.42 4.93 3.28
CA ALA A 86 0.33 6.37 3.12
C ALA A 86 -0.39 7.07 4.29
N VAL A 87 -1.37 6.41 4.92
CA VAL A 87 -2.08 6.93 6.10
C VAL A 87 -1.10 7.28 7.23
N SER A 88 -0.13 6.40 7.51
CA SER A 88 0.83 6.67 8.58
C SER A 88 1.82 7.78 8.25
N TYR A 89 2.19 7.92 6.97
CA TYR A 89 2.99 9.08 6.54
C TYR A 89 2.18 10.37 6.64
N TRP A 90 0.88 10.34 6.32
CA TRP A 90 0.00 11.50 6.44
C TRP A 90 -0.17 11.97 7.88
N ASP A 91 -0.36 11.03 8.81
CA ASP A 91 -0.51 11.30 10.25
C ASP A 91 0.79 11.82 10.88
N MET A 92 1.94 11.44 10.32
CA MET A 92 3.26 11.93 10.72
C MET A 92 3.72 13.19 9.97
N ASP A 93 2.77 13.90 9.34
CA ASP A 93 2.98 15.16 8.59
C ASP A 93 3.95 15.05 7.40
N GLN A 94 4.19 13.84 6.90
CA GLN A 94 4.97 13.58 5.68
C GLN A 94 4.05 13.60 4.45
N LYS A 95 3.43 14.75 4.20
CA LYS A 95 2.31 14.93 3.25
C LYS A 95 2.69 14.54 1.82
N GLU A 96 3.87 14.95 1.34
CA GLU A 96 4.34 14.64 -0.01
C GLU A 96 4.55 13.14 -0.19
N ARG A 97 5.13 12.48 0.81
CA ARG A 97 5.39 11.03 0.77
C ARG A 97 4.10 10.23 0.78
N ALA A 98 3.14 10.63 1.61
CA ALA A 98 1.81 10.02 1.66
C ALA A 98 1.06 10.17 0.33
N LEU A 99 1.10 11.37 -0.27
CA LEU A 99 0.47 11.63 -1.57
C LEU A 99 1.10 10.75 -2.66
N GLN A 100 2.42 10.69 -2.74
CA GLN A 100 3.16 9.86 -3.71
C GLN A 100 2.80 8.37 -3.57
N LEU A 101 2.76 7.84 -2.35
CA LEU A 101 2.40 6.44 -2.10
C LEU A 101 0.96 6.15 -2.48
N THR A 102 0.03 7.05 -2.16
CA THR A 102 -1.38 6.90 -2.53
C THR A 102 -1.56 6.92 -4.04
N GLN A 103 -0.91 7.86 -4.75
CA GLN A 103 -0.94 7.93 -6.22
C GLN A 103 -0.36 6.67 -6.86
N ARG A 104 0.77 6.18 -6.38
CA ARG A 104 1.37 4.91 -6.85
C ARG A 104 0.42 3.74 -6.61
N GLY A 105 -0.25 3.70 -5.46
CA GLY A 105 -1.21 2.67 -5.14
C GLY A 105 -2.44 2.69 -6.04
N VAL A 106 -2.99 3.87 -6.30
CA VAL A 106 -4.08 4.10 -7.26
C VAL A 106 -3.70 3.63 -8.66
N GLN A 107 -2.50 3.97 -9.14
CA GLN A 107 -2.05 3.53 -10.47
C GLN A 107 -2.07 2.00 -10.61
N LEU A 108 -1.52 1.27 -9.64
CA LEU A 108 -1.49 -0.19 -9.67
C LEU A 108 -2.90 -0.80 -9.61
N LEU A 109 -3.80 -0.20 -8.83
CA LEU A 109 -5.20 -0.62 -8.76
C LEU A 109 -5.94 -0.35 -10.06
N GLU A 110 -5.74 0.80 -10.69
CA GLU A 110 -6.30 1.10 -12.00
C GLU A 110 -5.83 0.12 -13.07
N GLU A 111 -4.54 -0.24 -13.07
CA GLU A 111 -4.00 -1.28 -13.95
C GLU A 111 -4.66 -2.64 -13.71
N ALA A 112 -4.82 -3.04 -12.45
CA ALA A 112 -5.47 -4.30 -12.09
C ALA A 112 -6.95 -4.32 -12.51
N VAL A 113 -7.68 -3.21 -12.33
CA VAL A 113 -9.07 -3.07 -12.75
C VAL A 113 -9.19 -3.15 -14.28
N ARG A 114 -8.33 -2.43 -15.03
CA ARG A 114 -8.30 -2.49 -16.49
C ARG A 114 -8.01 -3.90 -17.02
N ALA A 115 -7.19 -4.66 -16.30
CA ALA A 115 -6.85 -6.05 -16.63
C ALA A 115 -7.91 -7.07 -16.19
N GLY A 116 -9.00 -6.66 -15.53
CA GLY A 116 -10.03 -7.56 -14.99
C GLY A 116 -9.56 -8.39 -13.79
N LEU A 117 -8.51 -7.95 -13.10
CA LEU A 117 -7.91 -8.62 -11.94
C LEU A 117 -8.41 -8.08 -10.60
N ALA A 118 -9.14 -6.95 -10.62
CA ALA A 118 -9.75 -6.30 -9.47
C ALA A 118 -11.07 -5.63 -9.87
N ASP A 119 -11.97 -5.47 -8.90
CA ASP A 119 -13.22 -4.72 -9.09
C ASP A 119 -12.95 -3.20 -9.02
N ARG A 120 -13.73 -2.40 -9.77
CA ARG A 120 -13.67 -0.94 -9.75
C ARG A 120 -13.91 -0.34 -8.34
N GLN A 121 -14.64 -1.03 -7.48
CA GLN A 121 -14.86 -0.69 -6.07
C GLN A 121 -13.56 -0.58 -5.28
N ALA A 122 -12.51 -1.33 -5.66
CA ALA A 122 -11.21 -1.27 -5.00
C ALA A 122 -10.55 0.12 -5.09
N LEU A 123 -11.01 0.98 -6.00
CA LEU A 123 -10.51 2.34 -6.20
C LEU A 123 -11.29 3.41 -5.42
N GLU A 124 -12.43 3.10 -4.81
CA GLU A 124 -13.27 4.10 -4.12
C GLU A 124 -12.57 4.75 -2.93
N VAL A 125 -11.97 3.93 -2.05
CA VAL A 125 -11.21 4.41 -0.88
C VAL A 125 -9.93 5.14 -1.30
N PRO A 126 -9.07 4.60 -2.18
CA PRO A 126 -7.90 5.31 -2.67
C PRO A 126 -8.20 6.68 -3.30
N TYR A 127 -9.25 6.80 -4.11
CA TYR A 127 -9.64 8.10 -4.67
C TYR A 127 -10.18 9.04 -3.60
N SER A 128 -10.96 8.55 -2.63
CA SER A 128 -11.43 9.36 -1.51
C SER A 128 -10.26 9.89 -0.66
N ASN A 129 -9.20 9.08 -0.49
CA ASN A 129 -7.96 9.51 0.17
C ASN A 129 -7.28 10.62 -0.64
N LEU A 130 -7.08 10.45 -1.95
CA LEU A 130 -6.50 11.50 -2.80
C LEU A 130 -7.33 12.79 -2.78
N ALA A 131 -8.67 12.69 -2.81
CA ALA A 131 -9.55 13.84 -2.72
C ALA A 131 -9.32 14.62 -1.41
N THR A 132 -9.23 13.90 -0.29
CA THR A 132 -8.94 14.49 1.03
C THR A 132 -7.55 15.11 1.07
N MET A 133 -6.54 14.41 0.56
CA MET A 133 -5.16 14.88 0.55
C MET A 133 -5.01 16.17 -0.28
N HIS A 134 -5.56 16.20 -1.48
CA HIS A 134 -5.53 17.39 -2.34
C HIS A 134 -6.26 18.57 -1.71
N ARG A 135 -7.40 18.34 -1.05
CA ARG A 135 -8.13 19.38 -0.33
C ARG A 135 -7.31 19.99 0.80
N GLU A 136 -6.65 19.18 1.62
CA GLU A 136 -5.80 19.67 2.71
C GLU A 136 -4.57 20.43 2.21
N LEU A 137 -4.08 20.10 1.01
CA LEU A 137 -2.98 20.81 0.34
C LEU A 137 -3.43 22.07 -0.43
N GLY A 138 -4.73 22.40 -0.44
CA GLY A 138 -5.26 23.57 -1.15
C GLY A 138 -5.50 23.37 -2.65
N HIS A 139 -5.39 22.13 -3.14
CA HIS A 139 -5.61 21.75 -4.54
C HIS A 139 -7.08 21.38 -4.78
N ALA A 140 -7.95 22.40 -4.83
CA ALA A 140 -9.40 22.20 -4.85
C ALA A 140 -9.91 21.46 -6.11
N ASP A 141 -9.35 21.75 -7.29
CA ASP A 141 -9.77 21.15 -8.55
C ASP A 141 -9.46 19.65 -8.59
N GLU A 142 -8.25 19.26 -8.16
CA GLU A 142 -7.85 17.86 -8.03
C GLU A 142 -8.68 17.12 -6.97
N ALA A 143 -8.97 17.79 -5.85
CA ALA A 143 -9.80 17.20 -4.81
C ALA A 143 -11.20 16.84 -5.34
N GLN A 144 -11.83 17.78 -6.06
CA GLN A 144 -13.14 17.57 -6.67
C GLN A 144 -13.10 16.45 -7.72
N ARG A 145 -12.09 16.44 -8.58
CA ARG A 145 -11.90 15.38 -9.58
C ARG A 145 -11.81 13.99 -8.94
N PHE A 146 -11.03 13.83 -7.87
CA PHE A 146 -10.90 12.53 -7.21
C PHE A 146 -12.18 12.12 -6.46
N LEU A 147 -12.93 13.07 -5.90
CA LEU A 147 -14.23 12.79 -5.29
C LEU A 147 -15.25 12.27 -6.31
N GLU A 148 -15.27 12.83 -7.51
CA GLU A 148 -16.09 12.34 -8.62
C GLU A 148 -15.67 10.94 -9.06
N LEU A 149 -14.36 10.66 -9.12
CA LEU A 149 -13.85 9.32 -9.44
C LEU A 149 -14.16 8.27 -8.37
N ALA A 150 -14.26 8.67 -7.10
CA ALA A 150 -14.60 7.80 -5.97
C ALA A 150 -16.09 7.42 -5.96
N THR A 151 -16.98 8.32 -6.41
CA THR A 151 -18.44 8.13 -6.35
C THR A 151 -19.04 7.67 -7.67
N ARG A 152 -18.22 7.52 -8.72
CA ARG A 152 -18.69 7.13 -10.05
C ARG A 152 -19.35 5.74 -9.99
N PRO A 153 -20.66 5.64 -10.29
CA PRO A 153 -21.35 4.36 -10.27
C PRO A 153 -20.73 3.42 -11.31
N GLN A 154 -20.68 2.13 -10.98
CA GLN A 154 -20.33 1.11 -11.96
C GLN A 154 -21.34 1.21 -13.11
N ALA A 155 -20.85 1.28 -14.35
CA ALA A 155 -21.71 1.03 -15.48
C ALA A 155 -22.24 -0.39 -15.31
N THR A 156 -23.52 -0.52 -14.98
CA THR A 156 -24.20 -1.80 -14.84
C THR A 156 -23.92 -2.58 -16.12
N GLN A 157 -23.20 -3.70 -16.01
CA GLN A 157 -23.12 -4.66 -17.09
C GLN A 157 -24.49 -5.31 -17.18
N THR A 158 -25.41 -4.63 -17.86
CA THR A 158 -26.65 -5.24 -18.33
C THR A 158 -26.26 -6.03 -19.58
N LYS A 159 -25.95 -7.32 -19.40
CA LYS A 159 -26.25 -8.41 -20.35
C LYS A 159 -25.87 -9.77 -19.77
#